data_AF-A0A3D5PBL9-F1
#
_entry.id   AF-A0A3D5PBL9-F1
#
_cell.length_a   1.000
_cell.length_b   1.000
_cell.length_c   1.000
_cell.angle_alpha   90.00
_cell.angle_beta   90.00
_cell.angle_gamma   90.00
#
_symmetry.space_group_name_H-M   'P 1'
#
loop_
_entity.id
_entity.type
_entity.pdbx_description
1 polymer ?
#
loop_
_entity_poly.entity_id
_entity_poly.type
_entity_poly.pdbx_seq_one_letter_code
_entity_poly.pdbx_strand_id
1 'polypeptide(L)'
;MEFNTFESIKIGLASPEKIREWSYGEVKKPETINYRTLKPERDGLFCERIFGPTKDWECHCGKYKRIRYKGKICERCGVEVTRAKVRRERMGHIELAAPVSHIWYFKGIPSRMGLMLDISPR
;
A
#
# COMPACT_ATOMS: atom_id res chain seq x y z
N MET A 1 7.71 -24.79 -12.05
CA MET A 1 6.74 -24.48 -11.01
C MET A 1 7.33 -25.03 -9.72
N GLU A 2 7.82 -24.17 -8.83
CA GLU A 2 8.20 -24.62 -7.49
C GLU A 2 6.91 -24.99 -6.75
N PHE A 3 6.70 -26.29 -6.54
CA PHE A 3 5.70 -26.78 -5.62
C PHE A 3 6.22 -26.55 -4.20
N ASN A 4 6.08 -25.32 -3.70
CA ASN A 4 6.23 -25.07 -2.28
C ASN A 4 5.04 -25.73 -1.58
N THR A 5 5.28 -26.92 -1.01
CA THR A 5 4.37 -27.53 -0.06
C THR A 5 4.36 -26.70 1.21
N PHE A 6 3.38 -25.81 1.33
CA PHE A 6 3.11 -25.07 2.56
C PHE A 6 2.56 -26.03 3.61
N GLU A 7 3.24 -26.15 4.75
CA GLU A 7 2.78 -26.99 5.88
C GLU A 7 1.59 -26.37 6.61
N SER A 8 1.55 -25.05 6.74
CA SER A 8 0.45 -24.32 7.38
C SER A 8 0.35 -22.87 6.91
N ILE A 9 -0.81 -22.25 7.16
CA ILE A 9 -1.06 -20.82 6.96
C ILE A 9 -1.49 -20.23 8.29
N LYS A 10 -0.86 -19.11 8.70
CA LYS A 10 -1.16 -18.40 9.94
C LYS A 10 -1.80 -17.05 9.64
N ILE A 11 -2.83 -16.70 10.40
CA ILE A 11 -3.42 -15.36 10.45
C ILE A 11 -3.23 -14.78 11.85
N GLY A 12 -3.04 -13.46 11.92
CA GLY A 12 -2.84 -12.75 13.18
C GLY A 12 -3.10 -11.26 13.04
N LEU A 13 -3.08 -10.55 14.16
CA LEU A 13 -3.20 -9.10 14.20
C LEU A 13 -1.94 -8.44 13.61
N ALA A 14 -2.13 -7.46 12.74
CA ALA A 14 -1.04 -6.63 12.25
C ALA A 14 -0.83 -5.45 13.22
N SER A 15 0.39 -5.30 13.74
CA SER A 15 0.75 -4.12 14.53
C SER A 15 0.94 -2.89 13.61
N PRO A 16 0.88 -1.66 14.14
CA PRO A 16 1.18 -0.45 13.36
C PRO A 16 2.55 -0.50 12.68
N GLU A 17 3.56 -1.07 13.33
CA GLU A 17 4.90 -1.25 12.78
C GLU A 17 4.88 -2.23 11.61
N LYS A 18 4.09 -3.32 11.71
CA LYS A 18 3.94 -4.30 10.63
C LYS A 18 3.28 -3.69 9.39
N ILE A 19 2.28 -2.82 9.58
CA ILE A 19 1.63 -2.09 8.49
C ILE A 19 2.62 -1.15 7.79
N ARG A 20 3.49 -0.47 8.55
CA ARG A 20 4.55 0.38 7.98
C ARG A 20 5.62 -0.43 7.25
N GLU A 21 6.02 -1.59 7.77
CA GLU A 21 6.98 -2.50 7.14
C GLU A 21 6.51 -2.99 5.76
N TRP A 22 5.21 -3.26 5.62
CA TRP A 22 4.59 -3.66 4.36
C TRP A 22 4.47 -2.53 3.34
N SER A 23 4.49 -1.29 3.82
CA SER A 23 4.17 -0.14 3.01
C SER A 23 5.36 0.36 2.20
N TYR A 24 5.09 0.74 0.95
CA TYR A 24 6.05 1.40 0.07
C TYR A 24 5.96 2.93 0.15
N GLY A 25 5.04 3.46 0.96
CA GLY A 25 4.88 4.89 1.16
C GLY A 25 3.52 5.28 1.71
N GLU A 26 3.48 6.48 2.29
CA GLU A 26 2.29 7.10 2.84
C GLU A 26 1.47 7.80 1.73
N VAL A 27 0.16 7.54 1.70
CA VAL A 27 -0.79 8.26 0.86
C VAL A 27 -1.27 9.49 1.61
N LYS A 28 -0.85 10.67 1.14
CA LYS A 28 -1.10 11.95 1.84
C LYS A 28 -2.28 12.72 1.30
N LYS A 29 -2.63 12.47 0.04
CA LYS A 29 -3.63 13.27 -0.64
C LYS A 29 -4.77 12.42 -1.19
N PRO A 30 -5.99 12.98 -1.26
CA PRO A 30 -7.16 12.24 -1.74
C PRO A 30 -7.22 12.14 -3.26
N GLU A 31 -6.37 12.84 -4.01
CA GLU A 31 -6.45 12.85 -5.46
C GLU A 31 -6.09 11.47 -6.06
N THR A 32 -6.69 11.20 -7.22
CA THR A 32 -6.58 9.92 -7.91
C THR A 32 -5.70 10.05 -9.15
N ILE A 33 -6.29 10.53 -10.24
CA ILE A 33 -5.66 10.72 -11.55
C ILE A 33 -6.00 12.11 -12.08
N ASN A 34 -5.07 12.68 -12.82
CA ASN A 34 -5.31 13.93 -13.53
C ASN A 34 -6.28 13.70 -14.70
N TYR A 35 -7.36 14.47 -14.79
CA TYR A 35 -8.36 14.30 -15.85
C TYR A 35 -7.83 14.62 -17.26
N ARG A 36 -6.81 15.49 -17.39
CA ARG A 36 -6.24 15.86 -18.70
C ARG A 36 -5.19 14.86 -19.15
N THR A 37 -4.25 14.52 -18.26
CA THR A 37 -3.10 13.69 -18.62
C THR A 37 -3.32 12.20 -18.40
N LEU A 38 -4.41 11.83 -17.70
CA LEU A 38 -4.71 10.46 -17.25
C LEU A 38 -3.55 9.83 -16.44
N LYS A 39 -2.70 10.68 -15.83
CA LYS A 39 -1.58 10.23 -15.01
C LYS A 39 -1.95 10.27 -13.55
N PRO A 40 -1.51 9.30 -12.73
CA PRO A 40 -1.71 9.34 -11.29
C PRO A 40 -1.10 10.58 -10.66
N GLU A 41 -1.82 11.19 -9.74
CA GLU A 41 -1.31 12.34 -8.97
C GLU A 41 -0.26 11.88 -7.94
N ARG A 42 0.71 12.75 -7.67
CA ARG A 42 1.78 12.45 -6.71
C ARG A 42 1.24 12.45 -5.29
N ASP A 43 1.63 11.42 -4.52
CA ASP A 43 1.21 11.15 -3.13
C ASP A 43 -0.31 10.91 -2.96
N GLY A 44 -1.01 10.70 -4.07
CA GLY A 44 -2.42 10.29 -4.12
C GLY A 44 -2.61 8.78 -4.12
N LEU A 45 -3.88 8.35 -4.22
CA LEU A 45 -4.30 6.95 -4.11
C LEU A 45 -3.68 6.01 -5.16
N PHE A 46 -3.24 6.54 -6.30
CA PHE A 46 -2.65 5.75 -7.39
C PHE A 46 -1.17 6.06 -7.64
N CYS A 47 -0.52 6.80 -6.74
CA CYS A 47 0.84 7.31 -6.91
C CYS A 47 1.84 6.22 -7.34
N GLU A 48 2.51 6.45 -8.47
CA GLU A 48 3.46 5.48 -9.03
C GLU A 48 4.74 5.30 -8.20
N ARG A 49 5.06 6.27 -7.35
CA ARG A 49 6.20 6.18 -6.42
C ARG A 49 5.95 5.13 -5.34
N ILE A 50 4.70 5.03 -4.87
CA ILE A 50 4.29 4.11 -3.80
C ILE A 50 3.99 2.74 -4.41
N PHE A 51 3.05 2.69 -5.34
CA PHE A 51 2.52 1.42 -5.85
C PHE A 51 3.32 0.85 -7.03
N GLY A 52 4.23 1.63 -7.63
CA GLY A 52 5.00 1.24 -8.82
C GLY A 52 4.42 1.81 -10.13
N PRO A 53 5.13 1.62 -11.26
CA PRO A 53 4.84 2.30 -12.52
C PRO A 53 3.55 1.78 -13.18
N THR A 54 2.81 2.65 -13.86
CA THR A 54 1.57 2.29 -14.60
C THR A 54 1.89 1.51 -15.88
N LYS A 55 3.04 1.79 -16.49
CA LYS A 55 3.53 1.15 -17.70
C LYS A 55 4.81 0.39 -17.42
N ASP A 56 4.98 -0.76 -18.06
CA ASP A 56 6.17 -1.57 -17.90
C ASP A 56 7.42 -0.78 -18.27
N TRP A 57 8.39 -0.76 -17.36
CA TRP A 57 9.71 -0.16 -17.57
C TRP A 57 9.69 1.33 -17.90
N GLU A 58 8.68 2.08 -17.45
CA GLU A 58 8.57 3.53 -17.65
C GLU A 58 8.31 4.24 -16.32
N CYS A 59 9.12 5.27 -16.02
CA CYS A 59 8.88 6.14 -14.88
C CYS A 59 7.89 7.27 -15.20
N HIS A 60 7.23 7.83 -14.18
CA HIS A 60 6.19 8.87 -14.32
C HIS A 60 6.56 10.06 -15.23
N CYS A 61 7.77 10.60 -15.06
CA CYS A 61 8.25 11.77 -15.79
C CYS A 61 8.75 11.46 -17.20
N GLY A 62 8.87 10.18 -17.56
CA GLY A 62 9.37 9.74 -18.87
C GLY A 62 10.88 9.81 -19.07
N LYS A 63 11.67 10.20 -18.05
CA LYS A 63 13.15 10.25 -18.12
C LYS A 63 13.77 8.87 -18.39
N TYR A 64 13.31 7.86 -17.65
CA TYR A 64 13.72 6.47 -17.83
C TYR A 64 12.59 5.69 -18.49
N LYS A 65 12.93 5.05 -19.62
CA LYS A 65 12.07 4.18 -20.42
C LYS A 65 12.84 2.96 -20.89
N ARG A 66 12.13 1.85 -21.10
CA ARG A 66 12.64 0.55 -21.59
C ARG A 66 13.39 -0.24 -20.51
N ILE A 67 13.52 -1.54 -20.77
CA ILE A 67 14.06 -2.54 -19.84
C ILE A 67 15.50 -2.28 -19.38
N ARG A 68 16.30 -1.51 -20.13
CA ARG A 68 17.70 -1.20 -19.80
C ARG A 68 17.89 -0.50 -18.45
N TYR A 69 16.86 0.18 -17.95
CA TYR A 69 16.89 0.87 -16.66
C TYR A 69 16.20 0.08 -15.54
N LYS A 70 15.98 -1.23 -15.73
CA LYS A 70 15.37 -2.11 -14.73
C LYS A 70 15.97 -1.91 -13.34
N GLY A 71 15.11 -1.71 -12.34
CA GLY A 71 15.48 -1.52 -10.94
C GLY A 71 15.99 -0.12 -10.59
N LYS A 72 16.13 0.79 -11.56
CA LYS A 72 16.57 2.16 -11.29
C LYS A 72 15.41 2.98 -10.73
N ILE A 73 15.66 3.69 -9.63
CA ILE A 73 14.74 4.69 -9.07
C ILE A 73 15.01 6.02 -9.75
N CYS A 74 13.95 6.68 -10.23
CA CYS A 74 14.11 7.96 -10.93
C CYS A 74 14.40 9.11 -9.96
N GLU A 75 15.54 9.79 -10.14
CA GLU A 75 15.93 11.01 -9.38
C GLU A 75 14.84 12.11 -9.38
N ARG A 76 14.05 12.23 -10.47
CA ARG A 76 13.09 13.32 -10.66
C ARG A 76 11.71 13.01 -10.07
N CYS A 77 11.20 11.80 -10.28
CA CYS A 77 9.84 11.42 -9.87
C CYS A 77 9.78 10.34 -8.78
N GLY A 78 10.92 9.78 -8.37
CA GLY A 78 11.01 8.72 -7.36
C GLY A 78 10.43 7.37 -7.77
N VAL A 79 9.97 7.22 -9.01
CA VAL A 79 9.37 5.97 -9.49
C VAL A 79 10.46 4.97 -9.88
N GLU A 80 10.35 3.76 -9.36
CA GLU A 80 11.18 2.63 -9.72
C GLU A 80 10.77 2.06 -11.09
N VAL A 81 11.77 1.83 -11.94
CA VAL A 81 11.55 1.25 -13.27
C VAL A 81 11.45 -0.27 -13.17
N THR A 82 10.22 -0.76 -13.05
CA THR A 82 9.89 -2.19 -12.95
C THR A 82 8.65 -2.51 -13.80
N ARG A 83 8.15 -3.75 -13.72
CA ARG A 83 6.88 -4.14 -14.36
C ARG A 83 5.70 -3.54 -13.60
N ALA A 84 4.65 -3.14 -14.31
CA ALA A 84 3.41 -2.64 -13.73
C ALA A 84 2.69 -3.71 -12.87
N LYS A 85 3.05 -4.99 -13.01
CA LYS A 85 2.55 -6.10 -12.17
C LYS A 85 2.72 -5.82 -10.67
N VAL A 86 3.79 -5.14 -10.25
CA VAL A 86 4.05 -4.86 -8.83
C VAL A 86 2.93 -4.02 -8.17
N ARG A 87 2.14 -3.27 -8.95
CA ARG A 87 0.99 -2.50 -8.46
C ARG A 87 -0.10 -3.36 -7.84
N ARG A 88 -0.09 -4.67 -8.07
CA ARG A 88 -1.02 -5.64 -7.48
C ARG A 88 -0.54 -6.22 -6.15
N GLU A 89 0.72 -5.98 -5.79
CA GLU A 89 1.40 -6.61 -4.65
C GLU A 89 1.94 -5.58 -3.65
N ARG A 90 2.27 -4.35 -4.09
CA ARG A 90 2.75 -3.27 -3.23
C ARG A 90 1.63 -2.65 -2.42
N MET A 91 1.82 -2.58 -1.10
CA MET A 91 0.90 -1.92 -0.19
C MET A 91 1.29 -0.45 0.05
N GLY A 92 0.29 0.38 0.30
CA GLY A 92 0.42 1.75 0.81
C GLY A 92 -0.19 1.83 2.21
N HIS A 93 0.12 2.89 2.96
CA HIS A 93 -0.53 3.15 4.24
C HIS A 93 -0.96 4.62 4.35
N ILE A 94 -1.79 4.92 5.34
CA ILE A 94 -2.14 6.27 5.75
C ILE A 94 -1.73 6.39 7.21
N GLU A 95 -0.92 7.38 7.53
CA GLU A 95 -0.58 7.68 8.92
C GLU A 95 -1.72 8.49 9.54
N LEU A 96 -2.34 7.95 10.59
CA LEU A 96 -3.49 8.58 11.23
C LEU A 96 -3.01 9.59 12.28
N ALA A 97 -3.62 10.78 12.29
CA ALA A 97 -3.31 11.80 13.28
C ALA A 97 -3.72 11.40 14.72
N ALA A 98 -4.68 10.50 14.85
CA ALA A 98 -5.14 9.95 16.12
C ALA A 98 -5.39 8.44 15.99
N PRO A 99 -5.19 7.65 17.05
CA PRO A 99 -5.48 6.22 17.03
C PRO A 99 -6.97 5.98 16.84
N VAL A 100 -7.30 4.91 16.12
CA VAL A 100 -8.69 4.47 15.86
C VAL A 100 -8.85 3.01 16.20
N SER A 101 -10.05 2.64 16.66
CA SER A 101 -10.40 1.23 16.91
C SER A 101 -10.79 0.54 15.60
N HIS A 102 -10.30 -0.68 15.39
CA HIS A 102 -10.76 -1.49 14.27
C HIS A 102 -12.17 -2.04 14.55
N ILE A 103 -13.12 -1.73 13.65
CA ILE A 103 -14.56 -1.99 13.86
C ILE A 103 -14.88 -3.46 14.16
N TRP A 104 -14.14 -4.42 13.59
CA TRP A 104 -14.33 -5.86 13.84
C TRP A 104 -14.18 -6.26 15.31
N TYR A 105 -13.31 -5.61 16.08
CA TYR A 105 -13.09 -5.93 17.49
C TYR A 105 -14.01 -5.13 18.43
N PHE A 106 -14.57 -4.03 17.93
CA PHE A 106 -15.48 -3.18 18.68
C PHE A 106 -16.96 -3.57 18.50
N LYS A 107 -17.46 -3.56 17.26
CA LYS A 107 -18.87 -3.82 16.92
C LYS A 107 -19.19 -5.30 16.63
N GLY A 108 -18.17 -6.15 16.50
CA GLY A 108 -18.39 -7.60 16.41
C GLY A 108 -19.16 -8.08 17.65
N ILE A 109 -20.12 -8.98 17.47
CA ILE A 109 -20.90 -9.54 18.59
C ILE A 109 -20.34 -10.94 18.88
N PRO A 110 -19.84 -11.23 20.09
CA PRO A 110 -19.65 -10.31 21.21
C PRO A 110 -18.45 -9.37 21.02
N SER A 111 -18.50 -8.17 21.61
CA SER A 111 -17.43 -7.18 21.50
C SER A 111 -16.16 -7.71 22.12
N ARG A 112 -15.13 -7.98 21.30
CA ARG A 112 -13.85 -8.52 21.78
C ARG A 112 -13.17 -7.52 22.72
N MET A 113 -13.26 -6.23 22.40
CA MET A 113 -12.73 -5.16 23.27
C MET A 113 -13.55 -5.00 24.55
N GLY A 114 -14.88 -5.03 24.46
CA GLY A 114 -15.75 -4.94 25.64
C GLY A 114 -15.52 -6.09 26.62
N LEU A 115 -15.39 -7.32 26.10
CA LEU A 115 -15.05 -8.49 26.92
C LEU A 115 -13.67 -8.39 27.57
N MET A 116 -12.68 -7.87 26.86
CA MET A 116 -11.30 -7.77 27.38
C MET A 116 -11.18 -6.70 28.46
N LEU A 117 -11.96 -5.63 28.38
CA LEU A 117 -11.89 -4.49 29.30
C LEU A 117 -12.98 -4.49 30.37
N ASP A 118 -13.88 -5.48 30.37
CA ASP A 118 -15.09 -5.53 31.20
C ASP A 118 -15.99 -4.28 31.06
N ILE A 119 -16.18 -3.84 29.81
CA ILE A 119 -16.97 -2.65 29.47
C ILE A 119 -18.23 -3.07 28.70
N SER A 120 -19.38 -2.52 29.12
CA SER A 120 -20.64 -2.62 28.37
C SER A 120 -20.49 -2.03 26.96
N PRO A 121 -21.00 -2.68 25.89
CA PRO A 121 -20.97 -2.13 24.53
C PRO A 121 -21.79 -0.84 24.34
N ARG A 122 -22.55 -0.44 25.36
CA ARG A 122 -23.32 0.80 25.47
C ARG A 122 -22.64 1.74 26.44
#